data_AF-A0A536AQC4-F1
#
_entry.id   AF-A0A536AQC4-F1
#
_cell.length_a   1.000
_cell.length_b   1.000
_cell.length_c   1.000
_cell.angle_alpha   90.00
_cell.angle_beta   90.00
_cell.angle_gamma   90.00
#
_symmetry.space_group_name_H-M   'P 1'
#
loop_
_entity.id
_entity.type
_entity.pdbx_description
1 polymer ?
#
loop_
_entity_poly.entity_id
_entity_poly.type
_entity_poly.pdbx_seq_one_letter_code
_entity_poly.pdbx_strand_id
1 'polypeptide(L)'
;MTLVAEPTTTYEQRRERARELGARLDFAQQPLALYLAIVDAQERAFERARTDRPNRDDLVSYVVRTALPGVMEAAVAAGTETLREATLLRFHEADLEGLIEAWLDGDETSGTDTFLARASTQPVLEALPDLAAALRSSEITDDRHCPRCGGLPQVAVFPETGEALLTAQRTLVCSRCADEWVMSRMTCASCGETSGAKIPILSDVDLFPHLRIDACEMCRRYLITVDQRKDSRAVPTVDELAALPLDLVAAERGYTKIARNLMGF
;
A
#
# COMPACT_ATOMS: atom_id res chain seq x y z
N MET A 1 9.20 37.55 11.35
CA MET A 1 9.51 36.14 11.68
C MET A 1 8.54 35.28 10.90
N THR A 2 8.93 34.88 9.69
CA THR A 2 8.16 33.94 8.89
C THR A 2 8.28 32.59 9.58
N LEU A 3 7.19 32.12 10.18
CA LEU A 3 7.09 30.76 10.69
C LEU A 3 7.23 29.84 9.46
N VAL A 4 8.43 29.31 9.24
CA VAL A 4 8.63 28.21 8.31
C VAL A 4 7.92 27.03 8.98
N ALA A 5 6.73 26.66 8.47
CA ALA A 5 6.03 25.48 8.94
C ALA A 5 6.98 24.28 8.82
N GLU A 6 7.08 23.48 9.88
CA GLU A 6 7.83 22.23 9.83
C GLU A 6 7.25 21.35 8.72
N PRO A 7 8.08 20.62 7.95
CA PRO A 7 7.58 19.74 6.92
C PRO A 7 6.71 18.64 7.55
N THR A 8 5.44 18.60 7.15
CA THR A 8 4.46 17.56 7.52
C THR A 8 5.03 16.18 7.25
N THR A 9 4.94 15.26 8.23
CA THR A 9 5.47 13.90 8.06
C THR A 9 4.62 13.10 7.07
N THR A 10 5.19 12.06 6.45
CA THR A 10 4.44 11.16 5.54
C THR A 10 3.20 10.54 6.22
N TYR A 11 3.31 10.20 7.51
CA TYR A 11 2.19 9.64 8.29
C TYR A 11 1.14 10.69 8.65
N GLU A 12 1.54 11.94 8.87
CA GLU A 12 0.61 13.05 9.04
C GLU A 12 -0.17 13.33 7.75
N GLN A 13 0.49 13.38 6.59
CA GLN A 13 -0.19 13.50 5.28
C GLN A 13 -1.19 12.37 5.05
N ARG A 14 -0.80 11.12 5.35
CA ARG A 14 -1.69 9.95 5.27
C ARG A 14 -2.95 10.11 6.12
N ARG A 15 -2.80 10.58 7.38
CA ARG A 15 -3.92 10.83 8.29
C ARG A 15 -4.84 11.93 7.79
N GLU A 16 -4.29 13.07 7.39
CA GLU A 16 -5.07 14.20 6.89
C GLU A 16 -5.90 13.78 5.68
N ARG A 17 -5.26 13.10 4.71
CA ARG A 17 -5.94 12.62 3.52
C ARG A 17 -7.02 11.59 3.84
N ALA A 18 -6.77 10.65 4.76
CA ALA A 18 -7.74 9.66 5.14
C ALA A 18 -8.97 10.27 5.83
N ARG A 19 -8.78 11.27 6.71
CA ARG A 19 -9.89 12.02 7.33
C ARG A 19 -10.71 12.76 6.30
N GLU A 20 -10.04 13.44 5.37
CA GLU A 20 -10.70 14.19 4.31
C GLU A 20 -11.54 13.29 3.41
N LEU A 21 -10.96 12.19 2.91
CA LEU A 21 -11.69 11.24 2.07
C LEU A 21 -12.83 10.56 2.82
N GLY A 22 -12.63 10.21 4.10
CA GLY A 22 -13.67 9.62 4.94
C GLY A 22 -14.83 10.57 5.18
N ALA A 23 -14.58 11.87 5.37
CA ALA A 23 -15.62 12.87 5.52
C ALA A 23 -16.40 13.14 4.22
N ARG A 24 -15.78 12.90 3.06
CA ARG A 24 -16.34 13.20 1.74
C ARG A 24 -17.04 12.01 1.07
N LEU A 25 -16.59 10.79 1.33
CA LEU A 25 -17.01 9.58 0.64
C LEU A 25 -17.64 8.58 1.62
N ASP A 26 -18.97 8.58 1.70
CA ASP A 26 -19.73 7.75 2.66
C ASP A 26 -19.37 6.27 2.58
N PHE A 27 -19.21 5.71 1.38
CA PHE A 27 -18.86 4.31 1.18
C PHE A 27 -17.43 3.95 1.65
N ALA A 28 -16.55 4.94 1.81
CA ALA A 28 -15.17 4.76 2.26
C ALA A 28 -14.98 5.08 3.75
N GLN A 29 -16.02 5.54 4.46
CA GLN A 29 -15.93 5.92 5.88
C GLN A 29 -15.38 4.81 6.77
N GLN A 30 -15.96 3.61 6.69
CA GLN A 30 -15.54 2.47 7.52
C GLN A 30 -14.10 2.01 7.26
N PRO A 31 -13.68 1.74 6.00
CA PRO A 31 -12.29 1.33 5.74
C PRO A 31 -11.28 2.43 6.07
N LEU A 32 -11.62 3.71 5.87
CA LEU A 32 -10.73 4.81 6.25
C LEU A 32 -10.69 5.05 7.76
N ALA A 33 -11.77 4.78 8.50
CA ALA A 33 -11.76 4.79 9.95
C ALA A 33 -10.87 3.69 10.53
N LEU A 34 -10.92 2.48 9.96
CA LEU A 34 -9.99 1.40 10.31
C LEU A 34 -8.55 1.79 9.97
N TYR A 35 -8.31 2.36 8.80
CA TYR A 35 -6.97 2.85 8.42
C TYR A 35 -6.45 3.90 9.40
N LEU A 36 -7.28 4.85 9.83
CA LEU A 36 -6.93 5.87 10.81
C LEU A 36 -6.56 5.27 12.18
N ALA A 37 -7.17 4.16 12.59
CA ALA A 37 -6.77 3.45 13.80
C ALA A 37 -5.40 2.77 13.64
N ILE A 38 -5.10 2.24 12.44
CA ILE A 38 -3.86 1.50 12.15
C ILE A 38 -2.67 2.44 11.95
N VAL A 39 -2.86 3.56 11.25
CA VAL A 39 -1.76 4.46 10.84
C VAL A 39 -0.98 5.03 12.02
N ASP A 40 -1.62 5.21 13.18
CA ASP A 40 -0.95 5.61 14.41
C ASP A 40 -0.03 4.51 14.97
N ALA A 41 -0.44 3.24 14.87
CA ALA A 41 0.42 2.12 15.22
C ALA A 41 1.59 1.98 14.23
N GLN A 42 1.33 2.22 12.94
CA GLN A 42 2.36 2.19 11.92
C GLN A 42 3.41 3.29 12.09
N GLU A 43 3.00 4.53 12.39
CA GLU A 43 3.95 5.63 12.64
C GLU A 43 4.84 5.33 13.85
N ARG A 44 4.28 4.80 14.95
CA ARG A 44 5.06 4.38 16.11
C ARG A 44 6.08 3.29 15.75
N ALA A 45 5.66 2.29 14.97
CA ALA A 45 6.55 1.22 14.51
C ALA A 45 7.67 1.77 13.59
N PHE A 46 7.33 2.70 12.69
CA PHE A 46 8.27 3.36 11.79
C PHE A 46 9.35 4.12 12.57
N GLU A 47 8.96 5.03 13.48
CA GLU A 47 9.92 5.84 14.25
C GLU A 47 10.77 4.97 15.20
N ARG A 48 10.17 3.94 15.78
CA ARG A 48 10.90 3.00 16.62
C ARG A 48 11.93 2.19 15.81
N ALA A 49 11.57 1.71 14.62
CA ALA A 49 12.49 0.98 13.75
C ALA A 49 13.71 1.83 13.33
N ARG A 50 13.52 3.13 13.08
CA ARG A 50 14.62 4.07 12.77
C ARG A 50 15.62 4.20 13.92
N THR A 51 15.14 4.06 15.15
CA THR A 51 15.91 4.15 16.39
C THR A 51 16.60 2.81 16.70
N ASP A 52 15.84 1.72 16.74
CA ASP A 52 16.31 0.40 17.17
C ASP A 52 17.18 -0.29 16.10
N ARG A 53 16.89 -0.05 14.81
CA ARG A 53 17.58 -0.63 13.64
C ARG A 53 17.81 -2.15 13.74
N PRO A 54 16.74 -2.97 13.83
CA PRO A 54 16.87 -4.42 13.77
C PRO A 54 17.62 -4.87 12.52
N ASN A 55 18.34 -5.98 12.64
CA ASN A 55 18.92 -6.69 11.50
C ASN A 55 17.89 -7.70 10.92
N ARG A 56 18.30 -8.42 9.87
CA ARG A 56 17.45 -9.41 9.19
C ARG A 56 17.04 -10.57 10.10
N ASP A 57 17.96 -11.10 10.87
CA ASP A 57 17.74 -12.28 11.70
C ASP A 57 16.75 -12.00 12.85
N ASP A 58 16.72 -10.75 13.33
CA ASP A 58 15.81 -10.30 14.39
C ASP A 58 14.48 -9.73 13.86
N LEU A 59 14.31 -9.55 12.54
CA LEU A 59 13.18 -8.80 11.97
C LEU A 59 11.82 -9.36 12.38
N VAL A 60 11.63 -10.68 12.29
CA VAL A 60 10.35 -11.34 12.61
C VAL A 60 9.97 -11.10 14.07
N SER A 61 10.87 -11.46 15.01
CA SER A 61 10.63 -11.26 16.44
C SER A 61 10.50 -9.76 16.81
N TYR A 62 11.20 -8.88 16.08
CA TYR A 62 11.08 -7.44 16.23
C TYR A 62 9.68 -6.94 15.84
N VAL A 63 9.16 -7.33 14.68
CA VAL A 63 7.81 -6.93 14.23
C VAL A 63 6.75 -7.41 15.21
N VAL A 64 6.82 -8.67 15.64
CA VAL A 64 5.88 -9.27 16.60
C VAL A 64 5.89 -8.53 17.94
N ARG A 65 7.06 -8.10 18.42
CA ARG A 65 7.19 -7.41 19.70
C ARG A 65 6.81 -5.93 19.64
N THR A 66 7.08 -5.27 18.51
CA THR A 66 7.10 -3.79 18.45
C THR A 66 6.00 -3.16 17.62
N ALA A 67 5.49 -3.85 16.61
CA ALA A 67 4.51 -3.31 15.66
C ALA A 67 3.16 -4.03 15.74
N LEU A 68 3.19 -5.37 15.72
CA LEU A 68 1.98 -6.21 15.67
C LEU A 68 0.97 -5.93 16.81
N PRO A 69 1.37 -5.72 18.08
CA PRO A 69 0.40 -5.50 19.15
C PRO A 69 -0.48 -4.25 18.91
N GLY A 70 0.12 -3.16 18.43
CA GLY A 70 -0.63 -1.94 18.13
C GLY A 70 -1.57 -2.08 16.94
N VAL A 71 -1.19 -2.88 15.94
CA VAL A 71 -2.05 -3.22 14.80
C VAL A 71 -3.22 -4.08 15.25
N MET A 72 -2.99 -5.11 16.06
CA MET A 72 -4.05 -5.97 16.58
C MET A 72 -5.03 -5.20 17.46
N GLU A 73 -4.52 -4.30 18.32
CA GLU A 73 -5.35 -3.41 19.13
C GLU A 73 -6.25 -2.52 18.25
N ALA A 74 -5.67 -1.88 17.23
CA ALA A 74 -6.43 -1.07 16.27
C ALA A 74 -7.49 -1.88 15.52
N ALA A 75 -7.14 -3.09 15.06
CA ALA A 75 -8.06 -3.99 14.37
C ALA A 75 -9.22 -4.44 15.25
N VAL A 76 -8.97 -4.73 16.54
CA VAL A 76 -10.01 -5.08 17.50
C VAL A 76 -10.92 -3.88 17.80
N ALA A 77 -10.35 -2.68 17.94
CA ALA A 77 -11.09 -1.47 18.27
C ALA A 77 -11.96 -0.95 17.12
N ALA A 78 -11.42 -0.89 15.91
CA ALA A 78 -12.04 -0.21 14.76
C ALA A 78 -12.42 -1.14 13.60
N GLY A 79 -12.05 -2.43 13.66
CA GLY A 79 -12.36 -3.40 12.63
C GLY A 79 -13.84 -3.81 12.59
N THR A 80 -14.22 -4.46 11.49
CA THR A 80 -15.50 -5.17 11.39
C THR A 80 -15.57 -6.29 12.43
N GLU A 81 -16.78 -6.80 12.70
CA GLU A 81 -16.97 -7.93 13.61
C GLU A 81 -16.12 -9.14 13.21
N THR A 82 -16.14 -9.51 11.91
CA THR A 82 -15.31 -10.59 11.36
C THR A 82 -13.81 -10.36 11.56
N LEU A 83 -13.32 -9.12 11.33
CA LEU A 83 -11.91 -8.81 11.51
C LEU A 83 -11.51 -8.88 13.00
N ARG A 84 -12.37 -8.38 13.89
CA ARG A 84 -12.16 -8.44 15.34
C ARG A 84 -12.06 -9.88 15.82
N GLU A 85 -13.02 -10.72 15.46
CA GLU A 85 -13.05 -12.13 15.84
C GLU A 85 -11.82 -12.88 15.32
N ALA A 86 -11.48 -12.69 14.04
CA ALA A 86 -10.31 -13.33 13.44
C ALA A 86 -8.99 -12.87 14.09
N THR A 87 -8.89 -11.59 14.47
CA THR A 87 -7.70 -11.05 15.17
C THR A 87 -7.55 -11.64 16.56
N LEU A 88 -8.67 -11.76 17.31
CA LEU A 88 -8.66 -12.37 18.64
C LEU A 88 -8.33 -13.86 18.59
N LEU A 89 -8.90 -14.58 17.62
CA LEU A 89 -8.56 -15.99 17.38
C LEU A 89 -7.06 -16.14 17.11
N ARG A 90 -6.51 -15.29 16.24
CA ARG A 90 -5.09 -15.33 15.90
C ARG A 90 -4.18 -15.08 17.10
N PHE A 91 -4.57 -14.15 17.98
CA PHE A 91 -3.86 -13.90 19.24
C PHE A 91 -3.79 -15.16 20.12
N HIS A 92 -4.85 -15.98 20.15
CA HIS A 92 -4.90 -17.21 20.95
C HIS A 92 -4.10 -18.38 20.36
N GLU A 93 -3.94 -18.45 19.03
CA GLU A 93 -3.15 -19.49 18.35
C GLU A 93 -1.63 -19.35 18.60
N ALA A 94 -1.18 -18.18 19.04
CA ALA A 94 0.18 -17.87 19.51
C ALA A 94 1.36 -18.05 18.51
N ASP A 95 1.16 -18.54 17.29
CA ASP A 95 2.20 -18.57 16.25
C ASP A 95 2.29 -17.24 15.48
N LEU A 96 2.58 -16.13 16.18
CA LEU A 96 2.64 -14.81 15.56
C LEU A 96 3.91 -14.58 14.73
N GLU A 97 4.98 -15.33 15.00
CA GLU A 97 6.22 -15.23 14.21
C GLU A 97 6.06 -15.92 12.85
N GLY A 98 5.46 -17.11 12.80
CA GLY A 98 5.19 -17.82 11.55
C GLY A 98 4.29 -17.03 10.59
N LEU A 99 3.39 -16.22 11.13
CA LEU A 99 2.58 -15.27 10.36
C LEU A 99 3.44 -14.24 9.59
N ILE A 100 4.39 -13.62 10.29
CA ILE A 100 5.25 -12.59 9.70
C ILE A 100 6.23 -13.22 8.73
N GLU A 101 6.79 -14.38 9.08
CA GLU A 101 7.72 -15.14 8.24
C GLU A 101 7.06 -15.54 6.91
N ALA A 102 5.88 -16.15 6.94
CA ALA A 102 5.13 -16.54 5.74
C ALA A 102 4.87 -15.35 4.81
N TRP A 103 4.50 -14.18 5.35
CA TRP A 103 4.30 -12.97 4.54
C TRP A 103 5.62 -12.42 3.95
N LEU A 104 6.73 -12.51 4.69
CA LEU A 104 8.04 -12.09 4.21
C LEU A 104 8.56 -12.98 3.07
N ASP A 105 8.28 -14.27 3.14
CA ASP A 105 8.66 -15.26 2.12
C ASP A 105 7.73 -15.24 0.90
N GLY A 106 6.55 -14.62 1.04
CA GLY A 106 5.58 -14.47 -0.05
C GLY A 106 4.63 -15.66 -0.17
N ASP A 107 4.44 -16.40 0.91
CA ASP A 107 3.52 -17.53 0.98
C ASP A 107 2.05 -17.06 0.88
N GLU A 108 1.20 -17.95 0.35
CA GLU A 108 -0.23 -17.73 0.34
C GLU A 108 -0.80 -17.90 1.75
N THR A 109 -1.37 -16.82 2.30
CA THR A 109 -1.94 -16.78 3.66
C THR A 109 -3.39 -16.31 3.63
N SER A 110 -4.09 -16.48 4.76
CA SER A 110 -5.46 -15.96 4.90
C SER A 110 -5.51 -14.44 4.75
N GLY A 111 -6.69 -13.89 4.45
CA GLY A 111 -6.86 -12.44 4.32
C GLY A 111 -6.51 -11.68 5.61
N THR A 112 -6.87 -12.23 6.78
CA THR A 112 -6.53 -11.65 8.09
C THR A 112 -5.04 -11.72 8.36
N ASP A 113 -4.40 -12.84 8.03
CA ASP A 113 -2.95 -13.01 8.21
C ASP A 113 -2.17 -12.03 7.33
N THR A 114 -2.49 -11.96 6.04
CA THR A 114 -1.89 -10.98 5.13
C THR A 114 -2.08 -9.56 5.64
N PHE A 115 -3.27 -9.22 6.15
CA PHE A 115 -3.57 -7.91 6.71
C PHE A 115 -2.69 -7.60 7.94
N LEU A 116 -2.69 -8.47 8.95
CA LEU A 116 -1.93 -8.28 10.18
C LEU A 116 -0.43 -8.22 9.90
N ALA A 117 0.09 -9.13 9.08
CA ALA A 117 1.49 -9.20 8.73
C ALA A 117 1.94 -7.95 7.96
N ARG A 118 1.21 -7.55 6.93
CA ARG A 118 1.54 -6.34 6.17
C ARG A 118 1.44 -5.08 7.01
N ALA A 119 0.33 -4.88 7.72
CA ALA A 119 0.11 -3.69 8.55
C ALA A 119 1.26 -3.46 9.54
N SER A 120 1.79 -4.56 10.08
CA SER A 120 2.85 -4.54 11.11
C SER A 120 4.25 -4.46 10.51
N THR A 121 4.48 -5.10 9.37
CA THR A 121 5.83 -5.24 8.77
C THR A 121 6.19 -4.08 7.85
N GLN A 122 5.22 -3.59 7.06
CA GLN A 122 5.43 -2.48 6.12
C GLN A 122 6.07 -1.23 6.76
N PRO A 123 5.61 -0.69 7.92
CA PRO A 123 6.24 0.48 8.52
C PRO A 123 7.71 0.25 8.91
N VAL A 124 8.09 -0.96 9.30
CA VAL A 124 9.48 -1.31 9.64
C VAL A 124 10.34 -1.34 8.38
N LEU A 125 9.84 -1.90 7.28
CA LEU A 125 10.54 -1.94 5.99
C LEU A 125 10.63 -0.55 5.33
N GLU A 126 9.59 0.27 5.48
CA GLU A 126 9.58 1.67 5.04
C GLU A 126 10.63 2.50 5.81
N ALA A 127 10.78 2.24 7.11
CA ALA A 127 11.78 2.90 7.96
C ALA A 127 13.22 2.50 7.66
N LEU A 128 13.44 1.29 7.15
CA LEU A 128 14.77 0.67 7.01
C LEU A 128 15.01 0.16 5.58
N PRO A 129 15.34 1.05 4.63
CA PRO A 129 15.45 0.70 3.22
C PRO A 129 16.54 -0.35 2.90
N ASP A 130 17.61 -0.41 3.70
CA ASP A 130 18.69 -1.39 3.55
C ASP A 130 18.26 -2.78 4.05
N LEU A 131 17.45 -2.83 5.12
CA LEU A 131 16.86 -4.07 5.62
C LEU A 131 15.86 -4.62 4.60
N ALA A 132 15.03 -3.75 4.01
CA ALA A 132 14.14 -4.13 2.92
C ALA A 132 14.92 -4.68 1.71
N ALA A 133 16.09 -4.10 1.39
CA ALA A 133 16.95 -4.59 0.33
C ALA A 133 17.54 -5.99 0.61
N ALA A 134 17.87 -6.27 1.87
CA ALA A 134 18.39 -7.59 2.28
C ALA A 134 17.37 -8.74 2.14
N LEU A 135 16.08 -8.43 1.99
CA LEU A 135 15.00 -9.40 1.75
C LEU A 135 14.79 -9.75 0.28
N ARG A 136 15.41 -9.00 -0.64
CA ARG A 136 15.19 -9.16 -2.08
C ARG A 136 15.82 -10.45 -2.59
N SER A 137 15.03 -11.28 -3.27
CA SER A 137 15.56 -12.41 -4.03
C SER A 137 16.44 -11.95 -5.20
N SER A 138 17.57 -12.63 -5.42
CA SER A 138 18.47 -12.38 -6.54
C SER A 138 17.87 -12.78 -7.91
N GLU A 139 16.83 -13.60 -7.92
CA GLU A 139 16.16 -14.06 -9.14
C GLU A 139 15.30 -12.96 -9.80
N ILE A 140 14.89 -11.97 -9.02
CA ILE A 140 14.10 -10.84 -9.49
C ILE A 140 15.05 -9.91 -10.26
N THR A 141 14.82 -9.73 -11.56
CA THR A 141 15.69 -8.90 -12.43
C THR A 141 14.92 -7.94 -13.34
N ASP A 142 13.59 -7.94 -13.27
CA ASP A 142 12.74 -7.06 -14.07
C ASP A 142 12.41 -5.72 -13.37
N ASP A 143 11.78 -4.82 -14.11
CA ASP A 143 11.31 -3.50 -13.66
C ASP A 143 9.86 -3.51 -13.11
N ARG A 144 9.25 -4.70 -13.02
CA ARG A 144 7.86 -4.91 -12.57
C ARG A 144 7.81 -5.18 -11.06
N HIS A 145 8.94 -5.52 -10.46
CA HIS A 145 9.12 -5.66 -9.03
C HIS A 145 9.90 -4.49 -8.46
N CYS A 146 9.65 -4.19 -7.18
CA CYS A 146 10.38 -3.17 -6.46
C CYS A 146 11.89 -3.46 -6.48
N PRO A 147 12.73 -2.51 -6.93
CA PRO A 147 14.18 -2.71 -6.99
C PRO A 147 14.80 -2.85 -5.59
N ARG A 148 14.11 -2.34 -4.56
CA ARG A 148 14.52 -2.48 -3.16
C ARG A 148 14.20 -3.85 -2.60
N CYS A 149 12.93 -4.19 -2.36
CA CYS A 149 12.58 -5.43 -1.64
C CYS A 149 12.07 -6.57 -2.53
N GLY A 150 11.95 -6.37 -3.84
CA GLY A 150 11.36 -7.34 -4.76
C GLY A 150 9.83 -7.48 -4.68
N GLY A 151 9.14 -6.63 -3.91
CA GLY A 151 7.68 -6.66 -3.79
C GLY A 151 6.96 -6.16 -5.06
N LEU A 152 5.71 -6.59 -5.24
CA LEU A 152 4.84 -6.11 -6.32
C LEU A 152 4.34 -4.68 -6.09
N PRO A 153 3.98 -3.94 -7.15
CA PRO A 153 3.41 -2.60 -7.02
C PRO A 153 1.97 -2.65 -6.47
N GLN A 154 1.67 -1.79 -5.51
CA GLN A 154 0.32 -1.57 -4.97
C GLN A 154 -0.45 -0.55 -5.80
N VAL A 155 0.20 0.58 -6.13
CA VAL A 155 -0.41 1.71 -6.82
C VAL A 155 0.63 2.38 -7.71
N ALA A 156 0.18 2.99 -8.81
CA ALA A 156 1.00 3.83 -9.67
C ALA A 156 0.67 5.32 -9.47
N VAL A 157 1.61 6.18 -9.83
CA VAL A 157 1.52 7.63 -9.63
C VAL A 157 1.97 8.34 -10.89
N PHE A 158 1.23 9.36 -11.31
CA PHE A 158 1.77 10.44 -12.12
C PHE A 158 2.04 11.62 -11.20
N PRO A 159 3.30 11.83 -10.79
CA PRO A 159 3.64 12.86 -9.84
C PRO A 159 3.41 14.25 -10.43
N GLU A 160 3.13 15.21 -9.56
CA GLU A 160 3.20 16.62 -9.92
C GLU A 160 4.67 17.02 -10.07
N THR A 161 5.08 17.43 -11.27
CA THR A 161 6.48 17.75 -11.59
C THR A 161 6.82 19.23 -11.37
N GLY A 162 5.86 20.07 -10.98
CA GLY A 162 6.01 21.54 -10.91
C GLY A 162 6.25 22.24 -12.26
N GLU A 163 6.50 21.48 -13.32
CA GLU A 163 6.80 21.95 -14.67
C GLU A 163 5.71 21.53 -15.64
N ALA A 164 4.89 22.49 -16.07
CA ALA A 164 3.70 22.24 -16.90
C ALA A 164 3.98 21.58 -18.27
N LEU A 165 5.23 21.63 -18.75
CA LEU A 165 5.64 21.12 -20.06
C LEU A 165 6.30 19.72 -19.99
N LEU A 166 6.62 19.22 -18.79
CA LEU A 166 7.20 17.89 -18.64
C LEU A 166 6.10 16.84 -18.52
N THR A 167 6.24 15.77 -19.32
CA THR A 167 5.40 14.58 -19.14
C THR A 167 5.88 13.84 -17.90
N ALA A 168 5.07 13.85 -16.84
CA ALA A 168 5.38 13.13 -15.61
C ALA A 168 5.63 11.64 -15.90
N GLN A 169 6.78 11.14 -15.42
CA GLN A 169 7.11 9.72 -15.46
C GLN A 169 6.12 8.93 -14.59
N ARG A 170 5.81 7.70 -14.97
CA ARG A 170 4.99 6.82 -14.13
C ARG A 170 5.88 6.27 -13.03
N THR A 171 5.52 6.52 -11.79
CA THR A 171 6.15 5.89 -10.63
C THR A 171 5.25 4.80 -10.09
N LEU A 172 5.82 3.73 -9.56
CA LEU A 172 5.12 2.65 -8.85
C LEU A 172 5.47 2.71 -7.37
N VAL A 173 4.52 2.39 -6.50
CA VAL A 173 4.72 2.31 -5.04
C VAL A 173 4.66 0.85 -4.60
N CYS A 174 5.66 0.41 -3.84
CA CYS A 174 5.78 -0.98 -3.40
C CYS A 174 4.72 -1.35 -2.37
N SER A 175 4.05 -2.49 -2.56
CA SER A 175 3.09 -3.04 -1.59
C SER A 175 3.70 -3.49 -0.26
N ARG A 176 5.03 -3.72 -0.21
CA ARG A 176 5.74 -4.26 0.96
C ARG A 176 6.53 -3.21 1.74
N CYS A 177 7.37 -2.42 1.07
CA CYS A 177 8.27 -1.46 1.71
C CYS A 177 7.97 0.01 1.38
N ALA A 178 6.91 0.28 0.62
CA ALA A 178 6.51 1.61 0.14
C ALA A 178 7.57 2.36 -0.70
N ASP A 179 8.69 1.72 -1.07
CA ASP A 179 9.68 2.29 -1.99
C ASP A 179 9.07 2.57 -3.37
N GLU A 180 9.57 3.62 -4.00
CA GLU A 180 9.09 4.12 -5.27
C GLU A 180 10.09 3.87 -6.40
N TRP A 181 9.61 3.46 -7.57
CA TRP A 181 10.47 3.32 -8.75
C TRP A 181 9.75 3.67 -10.05
N VAL A 182 10.53 4.12 -11.02
CA VAL A 182 10.02 4.54 -12.33
C VAL A 182 9.76 3.33 -13.21
N MET A 183 8.62 3.34 -13.89
CA MET A 183 8.28 2.39 -14.94
C MET A 183 7.79 3.12 -16.20
N SER A 184 7.93 2.49 -17.36
CA SER A 184 7.35 3.00 -18.61
C SER A 184 5.81 3.13 -18.52
N ARG A 185 5.29 4.27 -18.99
CA ARG A 185 3.87 4.66 -18.83
C ARG A 185 2.90 3.72 -19.54
N MET A 186 3.27 3.21 -20.71
CA MET A 186 2.44 2.34 -21.55
C MET A 186 2.82 0.87 -21.41
N THR A 187 3.25 0.45 -20.21
CA THR A 187 3.65 -0.92 -19.93
C THR A 187 2.82 -1.49 -18.79
N CYS A 188 2.29 -2.72 -18.98
CA CYS A 188 1.60 -3.45 -17.93
C CYS A 188 2.58 -3.74 -16.79
N ALA A 189 2.25 -3.24 -15.59
CA ALA A 189 3.06 -3.40 -14.38
C ALA A 189 3.11 -4.85 -13.84
N SER A 190 2.41 -5.79 -14.48
CA SER A 190 2.48 -7.21 -14.11
C SER A 190 3.15 -8.10 -15.14
N CYS A 191 2.76 -8.02 -16.42
CA CYS A 191 3.29 -8.93 -17.44
C CYS A 191 4.26 -8.25 -18.43
N GLY A 192 4.35 -6.92 -18.44
CA GLY A 192 5.23 -6.19 -19.35
C GLY A 192 4.67 -5.96 -20.76
N GLU A 193 3.39 -6.24 -21.02
CA GLU A 193 2.75 -5.88 -22.29
C GLU A 193 2.86 -4.37 -22.54
N THR A 194 3.23 -3.97 -23.76
CA THR A 194 3.52 -2.58 -24.16
C THR A 194 2.54 -2.03 -25.19
N SER A 195 1.68 -2.87 -25.76
CA SER A 195 0.65 -2.43 -26.70
C SER A 195 -0.47 -1.70 -25.97
N GLY A 196 -0.55 -0.38 -26.17
CA GLY A 196 -1.61 0.45 -25.58
C GLY A 196 -3.04 -0.01 -25.93
N ALA A 197 -3.24 -0.67 -27.08
CA ALA A 197 -4.53 -1.25 -27.46
C ALA A 197 -5.00 -2.39 -26.53
N LYS A 198 -4.06 -3.00 -25.78
CA LYS A 198 -4.33 -4.07 -24.82
C LYS A 198 -4.30 -3.57 -23.36
N ILE A 199 -4.19 -2.26 -23.16
CA ILE A 199 -4.16 -1.62 -21.84
C ILE A 199 -5.37 -0.67 -21.74
N PRO A 200 -6.60 -1.20 -21.58
CA PRO A 200 -7.76 -0.36 -21.41
C PRO A 200 -7.68 0.43 -20.09
N ILE A 201 -8.14 1.68 -20.15
CA ILE A 201 -8.23 2.55 -18.99
C ILE A 201 -9.68 2.57 -18.51
N LEU A 202 -9.89 2.29 -17.22
CA LEU A 202 -11.19 2.45 -16.56
C LEU A 202 -11.11 3.65 -15.62
N SER A 203 -12.10 4.54 -15.66
CA SER A 203 -12.12 5.71 -14.79
C SER A 203 -13.55 6.17 -14.58
N ASP A 204 -13.83 6.68 -13.39
CA ASP A 204 -15.02 7.46 -13.07
C ASP A 204 -14.55 8.89 -12.82
N VAL A 205 -14.61 9.74 -13.85
CA VAL A 205 -14.05 11.10 -13.78
C VAL A 205 -14.90 12.04 -12.91
N ASP A 206 -16.16 11.69 -12.66
CA ASP A 206 -17.07 12.47 -11.84
C ASP A 206 -16.81 12.20 -10.35
N LEU A 207 -16.65 10.92 -9.98
CA LEU A 207 -16.35 10.53 -8.60
C LEU A 207 -14.86 10.65 -8.25
N PHE A 208 -13.99 10.26 -9.17
CA PHE A 208 -12.54 10.17 -9.00
C PHE A 208 -11.76 10.77 -10.18
N PRO A 209 -11.77 12.11 -10.34
CA PRO A 209 -11.10 12.76 -11.47
C PRO A 209 -9.60 12.43 -11.58
N HIS A 210 -8.94 12.19 -10.45
CA HIS A 210 -7.52 11.88 -10.31
C HIS A 210 -7.20 10.39 -10.26
N LEU A 211 -8.18 9.49 -10.20
CA LEU A 211 -7.93 8.05 -10.19
C LEU A 211 -8.33 7.40 -11.50
N ARG A 212 -7.58 6.38 -11.88
CA ARG A 212 -7.93 5.49 -12.98
C ARG A 212 -7.37 4.10 -12.74
N ILE A 213 -7.88 3.12 -13.44
CA ILE A 213 -7.32 1.79 -13.53
C ILE A 213 -6.62 1.65 -14.88
N ASP A 214 -5.36 1.23 -14.85
CA ASP A 214 -4.65 0.70 -16.00
C ASP A 214 -4.77 -0.84 -15.96
N ALA A 215 -5.71 -1.40 -16.74
CA ALA A 215 -5.94 -2.85 -16.82
C ALA A 215 -5.19 -3.46 -18.01
N CYS A 216 -4.97 -4.77 -18.00
CA CYS A 216 -4.25 -5.47 -19.06
C CYS A 216 -5.05 -6.65 -19.59
N GLU A 217 -5.36 -6.64 -20.88
CA GLU A 217 -6.11 -7.72 -21.54
C GLU A 217 -5.31 -9.03 -21.63
N MET A 218 -3.98 -8.97 -21.58
CA MET A 218 -3.13 -10.16 -21.72
C MET A 218 -3.04 -11.00 -20.44
N CYS A 219 -2.85 -10.36 -19.28
CA CYS A 219 -2.71 -11.07 -18.00
C CYS A 219 -3.92 -10.91 -17.10
N ARG A 220 -4.93 -10.15 -17.53
CA ARG A 220 -6.16 -9.87 -16.78
C ARG A 220 -5.88 -9.27 -15.39
N ARG A 221 -4.74 -8.59 -15.25
CA ARG A 221 -4.38 -7.84 -14.04
C ARG A 221 -4.52 -6.34 -14.23
N TYR A 222 -4.76 -5.64 -13.13
CA TYR A 222 -4.90 -4.19 -13.13
C TYR A 222 -4.16 -3.51 -11.98
N LEU A 223 -3.86 -2.22 -12.18
CA LEU A 223 -3.28 -1.35 -11.17
C LEU A 223 -4.04 -0.02 -11.17
N ILE A 224 -4.33 0.51 -9.99
CA ILE A 224 -4.83 1.88 -9.85
C ILE A 224 -3.67 2.85 -10.04
N THR A 225 -3.92 3.92 -10.79
CA THR A 225 -3.00 5.02 -11.01
C THR A 225 -3.60 6.32 -10.48
N VAL A 226 -2.83 7.01 -9.63
CA VAL A 226 -3.17 8.30 -9.02
C VAL A 226 -2.47 9.41 -9.80
N ASP A 227 -3.24 10.35 -10.33
CA ASP A 227 -2.72 11.50 -11.08
C ASP A 227 -2.68 12.74 -10.17
N GLN A 228 -1.53 12.94 -9.50
CA GLN A 228 -1.35 14.07 -8.58
C GLN A 228 -1.39 15.44 -9.29
N ARG A 229 -1.25 15.47 -10.62
CA ARG A 229 -1.44 16.69 -11.42
C ARG A 229 -2.91 17.15 -11.46
N LYS A 230 -3.85 16.26 -11.12
CA LYS A 230 -5.28 16.57 -11.04
C LYS A 230 -5.76 16.82 -9.61
N ASP A 231 -5.08 16.25 -8.62
CA ASP A 231 -5.26 16.56 -7.20
C ASP A 231 -3.90 16.48 -6.50
N SER A 232 -3.28 17.65 -6.26
CA SER A 232 -1.96 17.76 -5.64
C SER A 232 -1.96 17.35 -4.15
N ARG A 233 -3.15 17.19 -3.55
CA ARG A 233 -3.30 16.71 -2.17
C ARG A 233 -3.48 15.19 -2.08
N ALA A 234 -3.50 14.50 -3.22
CA ALA A 234 -3.65 13.04 -3.24
C ALA A 234 -2.44 12.35 -2.61
N VAL A 235 -2.71 11.46 -1.66
CA VAL A 235 -1.73 10.56 -1.05
C VAL A 235 -1.98 9.18 -1.65
N PRO A 236 -1.13 8.70 -2.58
CA PRO A 236 -1.51 7.60 -3.47
C PRO A 236 -1.97 6.32 -2.76
N THR A 237 -1.30 5.95 -1.67
CA THR A 237 -1.64 4.76 -0.88
C THR A 237 -2.92 4.90 -0.06
N VAL A 238 -3.41 6.11 0.18
CA VAL A 238 -4.65 6.39 0.92
C VAL A 238 -5.81 6.58 -0.03
N ASP A 239 -5.61 7.35 -1.10
CA ASP A 239 -6.58 7.55 -2.16
C ASP A 239 -7.01 6.22 -2.80
N GLU A 240 -6.06 5.30 -2.95
CA GLU A 240 -6.31 3.96 -3.45
C GLU A 240 -7.14 3.09 -2.48
N LEU A 241 -7.12 3.33 -1.16
CA LEU A 241 -8.04 2.67 -0.22
C LEU A 241 -9.50 3.13 -0.42
N ALA A 242 -9.70 4.35 -0.88
CA ALA A 242 -11.01 4.92 -1.17
C ALA A 242 -11.53 4.55 -2.57
N ALA A 243 -10.74 3.84 -3.37
CA ALA A 243 -11.06 3.51 -4.76
C ALA A 243 -11.93 2.25 -4.93
N LEU A 244 -12.57 1.77 -3.86
CA LEU A 244 -13.41 0.57 -3.83
C LEU A 244 -14.39 0.46 -5.03
N PRO A 245 -15.10 1.52 -5.46
CA PRO A 245 -15.99 1.41 -6.63
C PRO A 245 -15.24 1.08 -7.92
N LEU A 246 -14.01 1.57 -8.10
CA LEU A 246 -13.19 1.24 -9.27
C LEU A 246 -12.73 -0.22 -9.21
N ASP A 247 -12.29 -0.69 -8.03
CA ASP A 247 -11.88 -2.08 -7.81
C ASP A 247 -13.05 -3.05 -8.12
N LEU A 248 -14.28 -2.71 -7.70
CA LEU A 248 -15.49 -3.48 -7.99
C LEU A 248 -15.77 -3.56 -9.50
N VAL A 249 -15.74 -2.42 -10.21
CA VAL A 249 -15.93 -2.38 -11.66
C VAL A 249 -14.88 -3.22 -12.40
N ALA A 250 -13.62 -3.21 -11.95
CA ALA A 250 -12.59 -4.05 -12.52
C ALA A 250 -12.84 -5.54 -12.27
N ALA A 251 -13.22 -5.91 -11.04
CA ALA A 251 -13.56 -7.29 -10.67
C ALA A 251 -14.75 -7.82 -11.47
N GLU A 252 -15.83 -7.04 -11.63
CA GLU A 252 -17.00 -7.40 -12.44
C GLU A 252 -16.64 -7.64 -13.91
N ARG A 253 -15.64 -6.92 -14.42
CA ARG A 253 -15.11 -7.12 -15.76
C ARG A 253 -14.14 -8.30 -15.85
N GLY A 254 -13.86 -9.01 -14.76
CA GLY A 254 -12.99 -10.18 -14.70
C GLY A 254 -11.51 -9.84 -14.63
N TYR A 255 -11.14 -8.75 -13.97
CA TYR A 255 -9.75 -8.38 -13.70
C TYR A 255 -9.38 -8.62 -12.23
N THR A 256 -8.11 -8.94 -11.99
CA THR A 256 -7.54 -9.12 -10.64
C THR A 256 -6.47 -8.07 -10.35
N LYS A 257 -6.47 -7.49 -9.15
CA LYS A 257 -5.46 -6.49 -8.79
C LYS A 257 -4.07 -7.12 -8.71
N ILE A 258 -3.02 -6.38 -9.09
CA ILE A 258 -1.63 -6.89 -9.02
C ILE A 258 -1.25 -7.24 -7.59
N ALA A 259 -1.49 -6.32 -6.66
CA ALA A 259 -1.38 -6.52 -5.23
C ALA A 259 -2.57 -5.82 -4.59
N ARG A 260 -3.31 -6.53 -3.74
CA ARG A 260 -4.36 -5.93 -2.91
C ARG A 260 -3.75 -4.83 -2.06
N ASN A 261 -4.52 -3.82 -1.67
CA ASN A 261 -4.07 -2.85 -0.67
C ASN A 261 -4.33 -3.36 0.76
N LEU A 262 -4.11 -2.49 1.75
CA LEU A 262 -4.27 -2.86 3.15
C LEU A 262 -5.72 -3.23 3.52
N MET A 263 -6.72 -2.75 2.78
CA MET A 263 -8.15 -3.03 3.02
C MET A 263 -8.67 -4.21 2.20
N GLY A 264 -7.80 -4.95 1.50
CA GLY A 264 -8.13 -6.25 0.92
C GLY A 264 -8.79 -6.24 -0.47
N PHE A 265 -8.88 -5.08 -1.13
CA PHE A 265 -9.32 -4.96 -2.53
C PHE A 265 -8.14 -4.76 -3.47
#